data_AF-A0AAE9F0V4-F1
#
_entry.id   AF-A0AAE9F0V4-F1
#
_cell.length_a   1.000
_cell.length_b   1.000
_cell.length_c   1.000
_cell.angle_alpha   90.00
_cell.angle_beta   90.00
_cell.angle_gamma   90.00
#
_symmetry.space_group_name_H-M   'P 1'
#
loop_
_entity.id
_entity.type
_entity.pdbx_description
1 polymer ?
#
loop_
_entity_poly.entity_id
_entity_poly.type
_entity_poly.pdbx_seq_one_letter_code
_entity_poly.pdbx_strand_id
1 'polypeptide(L)'
;MVESAYKGELAEIIEVIESIADPLNTANLFLSFVSIFINILHFIILTSSSMKSSSTNVIMIGIAIVDIFTLTLTVVKHASLVDIENNECVTSNLFWKVYFDMAVWGLQDYFRRCSTWLGLMMAIVRTMIVKNILGTHKDHTTVLVIVMTFAFFIAEAPLGIIYTINAFHHDNAHLIIASVDVIIVFACLLTINSTCHFFFCIFLSRQYRSTVYYTFRLDKLVLTNNVNNGETRNASSVVVPSVRLISVH
;
A
#
# COMPACT_ATOMS: atom_id res chain seq x y z
N MET A 1 0.43 -8.07 48.57
CA MET A 1 -0.65 -8.93 48.02
C MET A 1 -1.36 -8.27 46.85
N VAL A 2 -1.91 -7.06 46.99
CA VAL A 2 -2.54 -6.33 45.85
C VAL A 2 -1.55 -6.05 44.72
N GLU A 3 -0.32 -5.63 45.04
CA GLU A 3 0.71 -5.33 44.03
C GLU A 3 1.26 -6.58 43.31
N SER A 4 1.27 -7.75 43.97
CA SER A 4 1.67 -9.00 43.32
C SER A 4 0.54 -9.61 42.50
N ALA A 5 -0.73 -9.41 42.91
CA ALA A 5 -1.89 -9.80 42.11
C ALA A 5 -2.00 -8.93 40.84
N TYR A 6 -1.82 -7.62 40.96
CA TYR A 6 -1.79 -6.70 39.82
C TYR A 6 -0.65 -7.02 38.84
N LYS A 7 0.56 -7.32 39.33
CA LYS A 7 1.66 -7.80 38.48
C LYS A 7 1.36 -9.13 37.79
N GLY A 8 0.62 -10.03 38.44
CA GLY A 8 0.20 -11.31 37.88
C GLY A 8 -0.80 -11.14 36.74
N GLU A 9 -1.86 -10.34 36.96
CA GLU A 9 -2.86 -10.04 35.92
C GLU A 9 -2.25 -9.30 34.72
N LEU A 10 -1.34 -8.36 34.96
CA LEU A 10 -0.66 -7.63 33.90
C LEU A 10 0.22 -8.56 33.04
N ALA A 11 0.90 -9.53 33.66
CA ALA A 11 1.74 -10.50 32.96
C ALA A 11 0.92 -11.44 32.06
N GLU A 12 -0.22 -11.92 32.55
CA GLU A 12 -1.14 -12.76 31.76
C GLU A 12 -1.71 -11.99 30.56
N ILE A 13 -2.04 -10.71 30.74
CA ILE A 13 -2.50 -9.84 29.64
C ILE A 13 -1.40 -9.64 28.59
N ILE A 14 -0.15 -9.40 29.01
CA ILE A 14 0.99 -9.23 28.09
C ILE A 14 1.23 -10.51 27.28
N GLU A 15 1.20 -11.68 27.92
CA GLU A 15 1.41 -12.97 27.23
C GLU A 15 0.32 -13.24 26.16
N VAL A 16 -0.93 -12.91 26.47
CA VAL A 16 -2.04 -13.02 25.49
C VAL A 16 -1.86 -12.04 24.33
N ILE A 17 -1.40 -10.82 24.60
CA ILE A 17 -1.14 -9.81 23.57
C ILE A 17 -0.01 -10.26 22.65
N GLU A 18 1.13 -10.69 23.19
CA GLU A 18 2.28 -11.19 22.43
C GLU A 18 1.90 -12.40 21.57
N SER A 19 1.10 -13.33 22.12
CA SER A 19 0.57 -14.49 21.39
C SER A 19 -0.25 -14.11 20.14
N ILE A 20 -0.85 -12.92 20.12
CA ILE A 20 -1.64 -12.42 18.98
C ILE A 20 -0.76 -11.55 18.06
N ALA A 21 0.14 -10.75 18.62
CA ALA A 21 0.95 -9.78 17.89
C ALA A 21 1.93 -10.45 16.90
N ASP A 22 2.63 -11.51 17.32
CA ASP A 22 3.62 -12.22 16.50
C ASP A 22 3.05 -12.80 15.18
N PRO A 23 1.96 -13.58 15.20
CA PRO A 23 1.35 -14.07 13.96
C PRO A 23 0.79 -12.93 13.12
N LEU A 24 0.27 -11.86 13.75
CA LEU A 24 -0.20 -10.67 13.04
C LEU A 24 0.93 -9.93 12.34
N ASN A 25 2.10 -9.81 12.96
CA ASN A 25 3.25 -9.15 12.37
C ASN A 25 3.76 -9.92 11.14
N THR A 26 3.86 -11.24 11.26
CA THR A 26 4.21 -12.14 10.15
C THR A 26 3.16 -12.05 9.02
N ALA A 27 1.88 -12.05 9.36
CA ALA A 27 0.80 -11.89 8.39
C ALA A 27 0.85 -10.52 7.71
N ASN A 28 1.11 -9.44 8.45
CA ASN A 28 1.21 -8.09 7.90
C ASN A 28 2.37 -7.96 6.91
N LEU A 29 3.50 -8.62 7.19
CA LEU A 29 4.63 -8.68 6.27
C LEU A 29 4.21 -9.33 4.94
N PHE A 30 3.56 -10.49 5.00
CA PHE A 30 3.05 -11.18 3.82
C PHE A 30 2.03 -10.32 3.06
N LEU A 31 1.06 -9.74 3.77
CA LEU A 31 0.07 -8.84 3.20
C LEU A 31 0.71 -7.61 2.55
N SER A 32 1.80 -7.09 3.12
CA SER A 32 2.52 -5.93 2.58
C SER A 32 3.14 -6.25 1.22
N PHE A 33 3.78 -7.42 1.06
CA PHE A 33 4.30 -7.84 -0.25
C PHE A 33 3.20 -8.02 -1.29
N VAL A 34 2.10 -8.66 -0.92
CA VAL A 34 0.92 -8.84 -1.79
C VAL A 34 0.34 -7.48 -2.18
N SER A 35 0.25 -6.55 -1.23
CA SER A 35 -0.29 -5.21 -1.43
C SER A 35 0.60 -4.35 -2.32
N ILE A 36 1.93 -4.41 -2.15
CA ILE A 36 2.88 -3.74 -3.07
C ILE A 36 2.65 -4.23 -4.50
N PHE A 37 2.57 -5.55 -4.71
CA PHE A 37 2.34 -6.13 -6.02
C PHE A 37 1.02 -5.65 -6.64
N ILE A 38 -0.08 -5.70 -5.88
CA ILE A 38 -1.41 -5.27 -6.33
C ILE A 38 -1.42 -3.78 -6.67
N ASN A 39 -0.81 -2.93 -5.84
CA ASN A 39 -0.77 -1.48 -6.09
C ASN A 39 0.11 -1.12 -7.29
N ILE A 40 1.19 -1.87 -7.57
CA ILE A 40 1.96 -1.71 -8.81
C ILE A 40 1.10 -2.04 -10.03
N LEU A 41 0.37 -3.16 -10.01
CA LEU A 41 -0.55 -3.50 -11.09
C LEU A 41 -1.63 -2.42 -11.27
N HIS A 42 -2.21 -1.95 -10.16
CA HIS A 42 -3.20 -0.89 -10.16
C HIS A 42 -2.68 0.39 -10.82
N PHE A 43 -1.47 0.80 -10.44
CA PHE A 43 -0.77 1.96 -10.99
C PHE A 43 -0.54 1.83 -12.51
N ILE A 44 -0.08 0.67 -13.00
CA ILE A 44 0.15 0.42 -14.43
C ILE A 44 -1.17 0.58 -15.22
N ILE A 45 -2.25 -0.04 -14.73
CA ILE A 45 -3.56 0.01 -15.40
C ILE A 45 -4.12 1.43 -15.43
N LEU A 46 -4.07 2.13 -14.30
CA LEU A 46 -4.57 3.51 -14.20
C LEU A 46 -3.75 4.49 -15.01
N THR A 47 -2.45 4.25 -15.20
CA THR A 47 -1.56 5.11 -15.99
C THR A 47 -1.78 4.98 -17.50
N SER A 48 -2.66 4.08 -17.95
CA SER A 48 -3.07 4.03 -19.36
C SER A 48 -3.71 5.34 -19.83
N SER A 49 -3.49 5.70 -21.10
CA SER A 49 -4.09 6.90 -21.71
C SER A 49 -5.62 6.89 -21.65
N SER A 50 -6.24 5.70 -21.68
CA SER A 50 -7.69 5.53 -21.61
C SER A 50 -8.32 5.92 -20.26
N MET A 51 -7.54 5.88 -19.18
CA MET A 51 -8.06 6.03 -17.81
C MET A 51 -7.75 7.40 -17.19
N LYS A 52 -6.64 8.05 -17.56
CA LYS A 52 -6.21 9.33 -16.95
C LYS A 52 -7.10 10.55 -17.23
N SER A 53 -8.19 10.39 -17.98
CA SER A 53 -9.11 11.48 -18.36
C SER A 53 -10.00 11.97 -17.22
N SER A 54 -10.22 11.16 -16.17
CA SER A 54 -11.03 11.52 -15.01
C SER A 54 -10.15 11.97 -13.83
N SER A 55 -10.54 13.06 -13.18
CA SER A 55 -9.89 13.55 -11.95
C SER A 55 -9.85 12.49 -10.85
N THR A 56 -10.88 11.65 -10.71
CA THR A 56 -10.84 10.54 -9.75
C THR A 56 -9.74 9.54 -10.08
N ASN A 57 -9.53 9.23 -11.35
CA ASN A 57 -8.49 8.28 -11.76
C ASN A 57 -7.09 8.85 -11.51
N VAL A 58 -6.89 10.16 -11.66
CA VAL A 58 -5.64 10.85 -11.30
C VAL A 58 -5.39 10.77 -9.78
N ILE A 59 -6.42 10.99 -8.95
CA ILE A 59 -6.30 10.86 -7.49
C ILE A 59 -5.98 9.40 -7.09
N MET A 60 -6.61 8.41 -7.74
CA MET A 60 -6.32 6.99 -7.49
C MET A 60 -4.89 6.59 -7.85
N ILE A 61 -4.30 7.19 -8.89
CA ILE A 61 -2.87 7.03 -9.19
C ILE A 61 -2.01 7.53 -8.01
N GLY A 62 -2.34 8.71 -7.47
CA GLY A 62 -1.65 9.27 -6.31
C GLY A 62 -1.71 8.34 -5.10
N ILE A 63 -2.89 7.78 -4.80
CA ILE A 63 -3.08 6.82 -3.70
C ILE A 63 -2.24 5.56 -3.93
N ALA A 64 -2.26 4.98 -5.13
CA ALA A 64 -1.48 3.79 -5.46
C ALA A 64 0.03 4.01 -5.25
N ILE A 65 0.56 5.18 -5.64
CA ILE A 65 1.97 5.54 -5.43
C ILE A 65 2.28 5.64 -3.93
N VAL A 66 1.45 6.37 -3.19
CA VAL A 66 1.63 6.60 -1.75
C VAL A 66 1.56 5.27 -0.98
N ASP A 67 0.65 4.38 -1.36
CA ASP A 67 0.53 3.05 -0.77
C ASP A 67 1.77 2.19 -1.07
N ILE A 68 2.29 2.19 -2.31
CA ILE A 68 3.55 1.49 -2.65
C ILE A 68 4.69 1.97 -1.74
N PHE A 69 4.86 3.29 -1.57
CA PHE A 69 5.90 3.84 -0.69
C PHE A 69 5.67 3.44 0.77
N THR A 70 4.45 3.59 1.27
CA THR A 70 4.10 3.27 2.66
C THR A 70 4.37 1.81 2.99
N LEU A 71 3.96 0.90 2.12
CA LEU A 71 4.12 -0.55 2.31
C LEU A 71 5.57 -0.99 2.11
N THR A 72 6.31 -0.34 1.20
CA THR A 72 7.76 -0.57 1.07
C THR A 72 8.48 -0.18 2.36
N LEU A 73 8.13 0.96 2.96
CA LEU A 73 8.67 1.37 4.26
C LEU A 73 8.26 0.40 5.38
N THR A 74 7.04 -0.16 5.36
CA THR A 74 6.65 -1.22 6.30
C THR A 74 7.57 -2.44 6.21
N VAL A 75 7.88 -2.90 5.00
CA VAL A 75 8.79 -4.04 4.78
C VAL A 75 10.21 -3.70 5.27
N VAL A 76 10.70 -2.49 5.01
CA VAL A 76 12.01 -2.02 5.51
C VAL A 76 12.03 -2.00 7.04
N LYS A 77 10.99 -1.47 7.69
CA LYS A 77 10.89 -1.47 9.16
C LYS A 77 10.91 -2.89 9.73
N HIS A 78 10.16 -3.81 9.14
CA HIS A 78 10.18 -5.20 9.59
C HIS A 78 11.55 -5.86 9.37
N ALA A 79 12.26 -5.54 8.27
CA ALA A 79 13.61 -6.06 8.04
C ALA A 79 14.65 -5.46 9.01
N SER A 80 14.47 -4.20 9.42
CA SER A 80 15.37 -3.49 10.35
C SER A 80 15.07 -3.75 11.83
N LEU A 81 13.81 -4.07 12.19
CA LEU A 81 13.40 -4.41 13.56
C LEU A 81 13.75 -5.86 13.95
N VAL A 82 14.12 -6.72 13.00
CA VAL A 82 14.72 -8.05 13.27
C VAL A 82 16.23 -7.87 13.54
N ASP A 83 16.60 -7.07 14.55
CA ASP A 83 17.94 -7.15 15.15
C ASP A 83 17.91 -8.38 16.08
N ILE A 84 18.40 -9.51 15.57
CA ILE A 84 18.52 -10.84 16.21
C ILE A 84 19.44 -10.85 17.46
N GLU A 85 20.04 -9.71 17.83
CA GLU A 85 21.21 -9.70 18.70
C GLU A 85 21.00 -9.15 20.13
N ASN A 86 19.91 -8.45 20.47
CA ASN A 86 19.65 -8.03 21.86
C ASN A 86 18.16 -7.78 22.14
N ASN A 87 17.57 -8.56 23.05
CA ASN A 87 16.15 -8.47 23.44
C ASN A 87 15.86 -7.37 24.50
N GLU A 88 16.81 -6.50 24.79
CA GLU A 88 16.62 -5.39 25.73
C GLU A 88 17.13 -4.11 25.06
N CYS A 89 16.19 -3.26 24.65
CA CYS A 89 16.32 -1.99 23.94
C CYS A 89 16.25 -2.08 22.40
N VAL A 90 15.18 -1.51 21.82
CA VAL A 90 14.91 -1.27 20.39
C VAL A 90 15.87 -0.22 19.77
N THR A 91 17.04 0.00 20.37
CA THR A 91 17.98 1.04 19.97
C THR A 91 19.33 0.41 19.69
N SER A 92 19.65 0.20 18.43
CA SER A 92 20.99 -0.23 18.04
C SER A 92 22.02 0.83 18.50
N ASN A 93 23.17 0.40 19.03
CA ASN A 93 24.24 1.28 19.54
C ASN A 93 24.90 2.19 18.46
N LEU A 94 24.52 2.05 17.19
CA LEU A 94 25.05 2.84 16.08
C LEU A 94 24.14 4.05 15.79
N PHE A 95 24.73 5.24 15.85
CA PHE A 95 24.08 6.51 15.51
C PHE A 95 23.36 6.45 14.14
N TRP A 96 24.02 5.96 13.09
CA TRP A 96 23.41 5.88 11.76
C TRP A 96 22.14 5.02 11.69
N LYS A 97 22.05 3.92 12.46
CA LYS A 97 20.85 3.07 12.50
C LYS A 97 19.66 3.83 13.11
N VAL A 98 19.89 4.59 14.19
CA VAL A 98 18.85 5.41 14.85
C VAL A 98 18.30 6.49 13.92
N TYR A 99 19.17 7.20 13.19
CA TYR A 99 18.72 8.22 12.23
C TYR A 99 17.97 7.62 11.04
N PHE A 100 18.43 6.47 10.55
CA PHE A 100 17.74 5.76 9.48
C PHE A 100 16.35 5.30 9.92
N ASP A 101 16.24 4.70 11.10
CA ASP A 101 14.95 4.29 11.67
C ASP A 101 14.01 5.50 11.81
N MET A 102 14.44 6.56 12.49
CA MET A 102 13.66 7.80 12.63
C MET A 102 13.20 8.37 11.27
N ALA A 103 14.06 8.36 10.26
CA ALA A 103 13.72 8.81 8.90
C ALA A 103 12.67 7.91 8.25
N VAL A 104 12.79 6.58 8.37
CA VAL A 104 11.83 5.62 7.83
C VAL A 104 10.46 5.76 8.52
N TRP A 105 10.43 5.91 9.85
CA TRP A 105 9.21 6.16 10.60
C TRP A 105 8.53 7.48 10.19
N GLY A 106 9.31 8.56 10.13
CA GLY A 106 8.78 9.87 9.73
C GLY A 106 8.23 9.85 8.30
N LEU A 107 9.00 9.30 7.36
CA LEU A 107 8.60 9.23 5.95
C LEU A 107 7.32 8.40 5.77
N GLN A 108 7.20 7.28 6.48
CA GLN A 108 6.00 6.45 6.45
C GLN A 108 4.77 7.22 6.97
N ASP A 109 4.91 7.96 8.07
CA ASP A 109 3.83 8.77 8.62
C ASP A 109 3.40 9.90 7.65
N TYR A 110 4.35 10.57 7.01
CA TYR A 110 4.05 11.57 5.98
C TYR A 110 3.27 10.97 4.81
N PHE A 111 3.71 9.84 4.25
CA PHE A 111 3.01 9.19 3.14
C PHE A 111 1.59 8.76 3.55
N ARG A 112 1.42 8.16 4.73
CA ARG A 112 0.09 7.78 5.24
C ARG A 112 -0.86 8.96 5.35
N ARG A 113 -0.38 10.09 5.88
CA ARG A 113 -1.15 11.35 5.92
C ARG A 113 -1.49 11.86 4.53
N CYS A 114 -0.61 11.73 3.54
CA CYS A 114 -0.94 12.09 2.16
C CYS A 114 -2.07 11.21 1.60
N SER A 115 -2.08 9.91 1.90
CA SER A 115 -3.13 8.98 1.44
C SER A 115 -4.52 9.38 1.98
N THR A 116 -4.62 9.78 3.26
CA THR A 116 -5.90 10.21 3.87
C THR A 116 -6.47 11.43 3.16
N TRP A 117 -5.64 12.44 2.89
CA TRP A 117 -6.05 13.65 2.20
C TRP A 117 -6.47 13.35 0.75
N LEU A 118 -5.75 12.50 0.03
CA LEU A 118 -6.13 12.07 -1.32
C LEU A 118 -7.46 11.30 -1.31
N GLY A 119 -7.68 10.41 -0.34
CA GLY A 119 -8.94 9.69 -0.16
C GLY A 119 -10.12 10.63 0.11
N LEU A 120 -9.94 11.63 0.97
CA LEU A 120 -10.96 12.65 1.23
C LEU A 120 -11.27 13.47 -0.03
N MET A 121 -10.23 13.90 -0.76
CA MET A 121 -10.41 14.62 -2.03
C MET A 121 -11.16 13.76 -3.06
N MET A 122 -10.89 12.46 -3.12
CA MET A 122 -11.63 11.54 -4.00
C MET A 122 -13.13 11.53 -3.65
N ALA A 123 -13.48 11.41 -2.36
CA ALA A 123 -14.86 11.38 -1.90
C ALA A 123 -15.59 12.71 -2.21
N ILE A 124 -14.92 13.84 -1.99
CA ILE A 124 -15.45 15.17 -2.33
C ILE A 124 -15.70 15.29 -3.84
N VAL A 125 -14.70 14.94 -4.67
CA VAL A 125 -14.84 15.00 -6.13
C VAL A 125 -15.97 14.11 -6.62
N ARG A 126 -16.09 12.88 -6.10
CA ARG A 126 -17.15 11.94 -6.48
C ARG A 126 -18.54 12.45 -6.10
N THR A 127 -18.70 12.96 -4.88
CA THR A 127 -19.99 13.52 -4.41
C THR A 127 -20.38 14.78 -5.18
N MET A 128 -19.44 15.66 -5.50
CA MET A 128 -19.69 16.84 -6.35
C MET A 128 -20.15 16.45 -7.75
N ILE A 129 -19.47 15.50 -8.40
CA ILE A 129 -19.81 15.03 -9.74
C ILE A 129 -21.22 14.42 -9.76
N VAL A 130 -21.54 13.52 -8.83
CA VAL A 130 -22.86 12.87 -8.79
C VAL A 130 -23.96 13.87 -8.49
N LYS A 131 -23.77 14.78 -7.53
CA LYS A 131 -24.76 15.80 -7.21
C LYS A 131 -25.01 16.76 -8.39
N ASN A 132 -23.96 17.10 -9.15
CA ASN A 132 -24.06 18.01 -10.29
C ASN A 132 -24.65 17.35 -11.55
N ILE A 133 -24.38 16.05 -11.79
CA ILE A 133 -24.78 15.36 -13.03
C ILE A 133 -26.06 14.55 -12.87
N LEU A 134 -26.24 13.86 -11.73
CA LEU A 134 -27.29 12.85 -11.53
C LEU A 134 -28.49 13.34 -10.68
N GLY A 135 -28.41 14.54 -10.12
CA GLY A 135 -29.35 14.97 -9.08
C GLY A 135 -29.18 14.15 -7.80
N THR A 136 -30.09 14.28 -6.83
CA THR A 136 -30.00 13.64 -5.49
C THR A 136 -30.11 12.11 -5.46
N HIS A 137 -29.99 11.43 -6.61
CA HIS A 137 -29.97 9.98 -6.68
C HIS A 137 -28.65 9.42 -6.14
N LYS A 138 -28.77 8.53 -5.14
CA LYS A 138 -27.64 7.88 -4.48
C LYS A 138 -27.06 6.80 -5.39
N ASP A 139 -25.92 7.09 -6.03
CA ASP A 139 -25.19 6.11 -6.85
C ASP A 139 -24.45 5.12 -5.93
N HIS A 140 -24.67 3.82 -6.15
CA HIS A 140 -24.00 2.72 -5.44
C HIS A 140 -22.47 2.83 -5.50
N THR A 141 -21.90 3.38 -6.57
CA THR A 141 -20.44 3.56 -6.69
C THR A 141 -19.93 4.62 -5.70
N THR A 142 -20.70 5.68 -5.47
CA THR A 142 -20.35 6.75 -4.52
C THR A 142 -20.50 6.29 -3.09
N VAL A 143 -21.53 5.48 -2.80
CA VAL A 143 -21.70 4.85 -1.48
C VAL A 143 -20.49 3.99 -1.15
N LEU A 144 -20.02 3.20 -2.10
CA LEU A 144 -18.87 2.33 -1.88
C LEU A 144 -17.57 3.11 -1.66
N VAL A 145 -17.34 4.19 -2.42
CA VAL A 145 -16.19 5.09 -2.19
C VAL A 145 -16.25 5.68 -0.78
N ILE A 146 -17.42 6.14 -0.33
CA ILE A 146 -17.61 6.69 1.02
C ILE A 146 -17.33 5.64 2.10
N VAL A 147 -17.87 4.42 1.95
CA VAL A 147 -17.64 3.32 2.89
C VAL A 147 -16.15 3.00 2.99
N MET A 148 -15.45 2.98 1.86
CA MET A 148 -14.02 2.74 1.84
C MET A 148 -13.22 3.86 2.51
N THR A 149 -13.53 5.13 2.21
CA THR A 149 -12.89 6.27 2.88
C THR A 149 -13.12 6.24 4.39
N PHE A 150 -14.31 5.82 4.82
CA PHE A 150 -14.63 5.69 6.24
C PHE A 150 -13.88 4.52 6.90
N ALA A 151 -13.74 3.38 6.22
CA ALA A 151 -12.93 2.26 6.69
C ALA A 151 -11.46 2.66 6.88
N PHE A 152 -10.91 3.45 5.94
CA PHE A 152 -9.57 4.00 6.05
C PHE A 152 -9.43 4.92 7.26
N PHE A 153 -10.41 5.79 7.50
CA PHE A 153 -10.43 6.68 8.66
C PHE A 153 -10.50 5.90 9.99
N ILE A 154 -11.29 4.83 10.05
CA ILE A 154 -11.36 3.94 11.22
C ILE A 154 -10.02 3.24 11.48
N ALA A 155 -9.26 2.91 10.44
CA ALA A 155 -7.95 2.29 10.59
C ALA A 155 -6.87 3.31 11.02
N GLU A 156 -6.91 4.54 10.49
CA GLU A 156 -5.92 5.59 10.74
C GLU A 156 -6.12 6.38 12.04
N ALA A 157 -7.37 6.70 12.40
CA ALA A 157 -7.65 7.55 13.55
C ALA A 157 -7.17 6.96 14.90
N PRO A 158 -7.35 5.65 15.19
CA PRO A 158 -6.82 5.04 16.40
C PRO A 158 -5.30 5.08 16.46
N LEU A 159 -4.62 4.91 15.32
CA LEU A 159 -3.15 4.98 15.25
C LEU A 159 -2.65 6.38 15.62
N GLY A 160 -3.31 7.44 15.12
CA GLY A 160 -2.98 8.81 15.51
C GLY A 160 -3.15 9.08 17.01
N ILE A 161 -4.20 8.51 17.62
CA ILE A 161 -4.44 8.61 19.07
C ILE A 161 -3.34 7.88 19.84
N ILE A 162 -3.01 6.64 19.46
CA ILE A 162 -1.98 5.83 20.12
C ILE A 162 -0.63 6.54 20.08
N TYR A 163 -0.21 7.06 18.91
CA TYR A 163 1.05 7.81 18.81
C TYR A 163 1.07 9.06 19.69
N THR A 164 -0.05 9.74 19.84
CA THR A 164 -0.17 10.90 20.72
C THR A 164 0.00 10.49 22.18
N ILE A 165 -0.65 9.41 22.62
CA ILE A 165 -0.50 8.88 23.98
C ILE A 165 0.95 8.49 24.27
N ASN A 166 1.61 7.80 23.33
CA ASN A 166 3.02 7.42 23.44
C ASN A 166 3.95 8.62 23.54
N ALA A 167 3.63 9.73 22.86
CA ALA A 167 4.40 10.97 22.94
C ALA A 167 4.31 11.63 24.32
N PHE A 168 3.15 11.57 24.99
CA PHE A 168 2.96 12.13 26.32
C PHE A 168 3.48 11.23 27.44
N HIS A 169 3.52 9.91 27.23
CA HIS A 169 3.89 8.91 28.24
C HIS A 169 5.20 8.19 27.89
N HIS A 170 6.19 8.93 27.37
CA HIS A 170 7.43 8.35 26.85
C HIS A 170 8.24 7.55 27.90
N ASP A 171 8.09 7.86 29.18
CA ASP A 171 8.80 7.18 30.27
C ASP A 171 8.25 5.77 30.58
N ASN A 172 7.07 5.41 30.06
CA ASN A 172 6.39 4.15 30.36
C ASN A 172 6.68 3.09 29.29
N ALA A 173 7.80 2.37 29.41
CA ALA A 173 8.20 1.33 28.45
C ALA A 173 7.12 0.26 28.22
N HIS A 174 6.44 -0.20 29.28
CA HIS A 174 5.34 -1.18 29.17
C HIS A 174 4.16 -0.67 28.33
N LEU A 175 3.84 0.63 28.42
CA LEU A 175 2.76 1.24 27.64
C LEU A 175 3.16 1.32 26.17
N ILE A 176 4.42 1.65 25.88
CA ILE A 176 4.95 1.67 24.50
C ILE A 176 4.91 0.27 23.90
N ILE A 177 5.36 -0.76 24.61
CA ILE A 177 5.33 -2.15 24.10
C ILE A 177 3.89 -2.59 23.80
N ALA A 178 2.97 -2.47 24.75
CA ALA A 178 1.57 -2.83 24.54
C ALA A 178 0.91 -2.03 23.39
N SER A 179 1.34 -0.78 23.18
CA SER A 179 0.85 0.03 22.07
C SER A 179 1.31 -0.48 20.70
N VAL A 180 2.52 -1.05 20.59
CA VAL A 180 3.05 -1.62 19.33
C VAL A 180 2.19 -2.79 18.87
N ASP A 181 1.74 -3.62 19.80
CA ASP A 181 0.88 -4.77 19.51
C ASP A 181 -0.51 -4.35 19.04
N VAL A 182 -1.05 -3.27 19.60
CA VAL A 182 -2.32 -2.69 19.10
C VAL A 182 -2.11 -2.03 17.73
N ILE A 183 -0.96 -1.37 17.52
CA ILE A 183 -0.61 -0.75 16.24
C ILE A 183 -0.58 -1.79 15.10
N ILE A 184 -0.09 -3.02 15.34
CA ILE A 184 -0.01 -4.03 14.28
C ILE A 184 -1.41 -4.46 13.78
N VAL A 185 -2.42 -4.49 14.65
CA VAL A 185 -3.82 -4.78 14.26
C VAL A 185 -4.34 -3.75 13.26
N PHE A 186 -4.17 -2.47 13.58
CA PHE A 186 -4.61 -1.39 12.69
C PHE A 186 -3.75 -1.30 11.43
N ALA A 187 -2.45 -1.62 11.51
CA ALA A 187 -1.59 -1.72 10.34
C ALA A 187 -2.07 -2.80 9.36
N CYS A 188 -2.48 -3.98 9.85
CA CYS A 188 -3.09 -5.02 9.02
C CYS A 188 -4.36 -4.51 8.31
N LEU A 189 -5.26 -3.84 9.05
CA LEU A 189 -6.48 -3.27 8.48
C LEU A 189 -6.18 -2.24 7.37
N LEU A 190 -5.15 -1.43 7.57
CA LEU A 190 -4.66 -0.47 6.58
C LEU A 190 -4.12 -1.16 5.32
N THR A 191 -3.31 -2.20 5.47
CA THR A 191 -2.78 -2.99 4.35
C THR A 191 -3.90 -3.66 3.55
N ILE A 192 -4.91 -4.20 4.24
CA ILE A 192 -6.11 -4.76 3.61
C ILE A 192 -6.91 -3.68 2.88
N ASN A 193 -7.10 -2.50 3.48
CA ASN A 193 -7.83 -1.43 2.84
C ASN A 193 -7.12 -0.94 1.56
N SER A 194 -5.79 -0.84 1.60
CA SER A 194 -4.98 -0.51 0.43
C SER A 194 -5.21 -1.50 -0.73
N THR A 195 -5.20 -2.81 -0.44
CA THR A 195 -5.45 -3.84 -1.47
C THR A 195 -6.87 -3.80 -2.03
N CYS A 196 -7.86 -3.46 -1.21
CA CYS A 196 -9.27 -3.39 -1.62
C CYS A 196 -9.52 -2.37 -2.75
N HIS A 197 -8.75 -1.28 -2.85
CA HIS A 197 -8.92 -0.25 -3.89
C HIS A 197 -8.90 -0.85 -5.29
N PHE A 198 -7.93 -1.74 -5.55
CA PHE A 198 -7.78 -2.41 -6.83
C PHE A 198 -9.00 -3.26 -7.18
N PHE A 199 -9.46 -4.09 -6.25
CA PHE A 199 -10.61 -4.97 -6.45
C PHE A 199 -11.89 -4.16 -6.71
N PHE A 200 -12.12 -3.09 -5.94
CA PHE A 200 -13.28 -2.23 -6.17
C PHE A 200 -13.26 -1.57 -7.55
N CYS A 201 -12.09 -1.17 -8.04
CA CYS A 201 -11.97 -0.60 -9.39
C CYS A 201 -12.36 -1.61 -10.49
N ILE A 202 -12.01 -2.89 -10.32
CA ILE A 202 -12.44 -3.97 -11.22
C ILE A 202 -13.96 -4.14 -11.20
N PHE A 203 -14.57 -4.21 -10.01
CA PHE A 203 -16.02 -4.44 -9.91
C PHE A 203 -16.83 -3.25 -10.42
N LEU A 204 -16.42 -2.03 -10.11
CA LEU A 204 -17.21 -0.83 -10.36
C LEU A 204 -17.06 -0.27 -11.77
N SER A 205 -15.85 -0.31 -12.34
CA SER A 205 -15.58 0.41 -13.58
C SER A 205 -15.52 -0.52 -14.78
N ARG A 206 -16.49 -0.38 -15.69
CA ARG A 206 -16.45 -1.03 -17.01
C ARG A 206 -15.22 -0.58 -17.81
N GLN A 207 -14.84 0.70 -17.69
CA GLN A 207 -13.65 1.24 -18.33
C GLN A 207 -12.38 0.57 -17.79
N TYR A 208 -12.28 0.42 -16.46
CA TYR A 208 -11.14 -0.25 -15.82
C TYR A 208 -10.99 -1.70 -16.32
N ARG A 209 -12.09 -2.48 -16.34
CA ARG A 209 -12.07 -3.87 -16.85
C ARG A 209 -11.62 -3.97 -18.30
N SER A 210 -12.06 -3.04 -19.14
CA SER A 210 -11.64 -2.96 -20.54
C SER A 210 -10.14 -2.70 -20.65
N THR A 211 -9.64 -1.71 -19.92
CA THR A 211 -8.21 -1.38 -19.88
C THR A 211 -7.35 -2.55 -19.40
N VAL A 212 -7.76 -3.25 -18.34
CA VAL A 212 -7.09 -4.49 -17.87
C VAL A 212 -6.94 -5.48 -19.03
N TYR A 213 -8.02 -5.79 -19.73
CA TYR A 213 -8.00 -6.73 -20.85
C TYR A 213 -7.01 -6.30 -21.94
N TYR A 214 -7.01 -5.02 -22.33
CA TYR A 214 -6.09 -4.52 -23.35
C TYR A 214 -4.63 -4.48 -22.88
N THR A 215 -4.37 -4.06 -21.65
CA THR A 215 -3.01 -4.01 -21.09
C THR A 215 -2.38 -5.40 -21.04
N PHE A 216 -3.07 -6.41 -20.50
CA PHE A 216 -2.54 -7.77 -20.43
C PHE A 216 -2.49 -8.49 -21.79
N ARG A 217 -3.43 -8.19 -22.71
CA ARG A 217 -3.38 -8.77 -24.07
C ARG A 217 -2.26 -8.16 -24.91
N LEU A 218 -2.02 -6.86 -24.79
CA LEU A 218 -0.92 -6.19 -25.49
C LEU A 218 0.43 -6.67 -24.98
N ASP A 219 0.57 -6.89 -23.66
CA ASP A 219 1.77 -7.49 -23.08
C ASP A 219 2.08 -8.87 -23.68
N LYS A 220 1.07 -9.74 -23.82
CA LYS A 220 1.22 -11.03 -24.52
C LYS A 220 1.63 -10.88 -25.99
N LEU A 221 1.08 -9.90 -26.71
CA LEU A 221 1.45 -9.67 -28.12
C LEU A 221 2.87 -9.14 -28.26
N VAL A 222 3.30 -8.23 -27.37
CA VAL A 222 4.67 -7.70 -27.33
C VAL A 222 5.67 -8.81 -26.97
N LEU A 223 5.37 -9.64 -25.97
CA LEU A 223 6.18 -10.80 -25.62
C LEU A 223 6.30 -11.79 -26.78
N THR A 224 5.20 -12.10 -27.47
CA THR A 224 5.21 -13.01 -28.63
C THR A 224 6.03 -12.43 -29.80
N ASN A 225 5.88 -11.14 -30.09
CA ASN A 225 6.66 -10.47 -31.13
C ASN A 225 8.17 -10.42 -30.81
N ASN A 226 8.54 -10.23 -29.53
CA ASN A 226 9.94 -10.25 -29.10
C ASN A 226 10.57 -11.65 -29.15
N VAL A 227 9.81 -12.71 -28.83
CA VAL A 227 10.27 -14.10 -29.00
C VAL A 227 10.48 -14.43 -30.48
N ASN A 228 9.52 -14.07 -31.34
CA ASN A 228 9.65 -14.26 -32.79
C ASN A 228 10.82 -13.45 -33.39
N ASN A 229 11.05 -12.22 -32.90
CA ASN A 229 12.22 -11.42 -33.28
C ASN A 229 13.55 -11.97 -32.75
N GLY A 230 13.55 -12.68 -31.60
CA GLY A 230 14.71 -13.38 -31.07
C GLY A 230 15.07 -14.63 -31.88
N GLU A 231 14.07 -15.43 -32.29
CA GLU A 231 14.27 -16.59 -33.16
C GLU A 231 14.73 -16.20 -34.57
N THR A 232 14.15 -15.14 -35.15
CA THR A 232 14.57 -14.62 -36.47
C THR A 232 15.98 -14.03 -36.44
N ARG A 233 16.43 -13.45 -35.32
CA ARG A 233 17.82 -13.01 -35.13
C ARG A 233 18.82 -14.17 -35.07
N ASN A 234 18.44 -15.30 -34.48
CA ASN A 234 19.26 -16.51 -34.51
C ASN A 234 19.25 -17.19 -35.90
N ALA A 235 18.15 -17.07 -36.64
CA ALA A 235 18.03 -17.58 -38.02
C ALA A 235 18.73 -16.68 -39.08
N SER A 236 18.94 -15.40 -38.78
CA SER A 236 19.60 -14.43 -39.69
C SER A 236 21.14 -14.53 -39.72
N SER A 237 21.74 -15.52 -39.03
CA SER A 237 23.15 -15.87 -39.21
C SER A 237 23.43 -16.68 -40.49
N VAL A 238 22.38 -17.05 -41.24
CA VAL A 238 22.50 -17.69 -42.55
C VAL A 238 22.28 -16.66 -43.66
N VAL A 239 23.42 -16.16 -44.15
CA VAL A 239 23.72 -15.40 -45.37
C VAL A 239 22.59 -15.29 -46.41
N VAL A 240 22.17 -14.05 -46.73
CA VAL A 240 21.68 -13.66 -48.07
C VAL A 240 22.07 -12.19 -48.35
N PRO A 241 22.55 -11.84 -49.57
CA PRO A 241 23.33 -10.62 -49.82
C PRO A 241 22.50 -9.36 -50.10
N SER A 242 23.15 -8.24 -49.81
CA SER A 242 22.78 -6.84 -50.11
C SER A 242 22.31 -6.63 -51.56
N VAL A 243 21.09 -6.14 -51.74
CA VAL A 243 20.63 -5.50 -52.98
C VAL A 243 20.34 -4.04 -52.66
N ARG A 244 21.21 -3.16 -53.16
CA ARG A 244 20.96 -1.72 -53.30
C ARG A 244 19.78 -1.52 -54.25
N LEU A 245 18.81 -0.68 -53.86
CA LEU A 245 17.93 -0.03 -54.82
C LEU A 245 17.89 1.48 -54.57
N ILE A 246 17.99 2.16 -55.70
CA ILE A 246 18.32 3.57 -55.94
C ILE A 246 17.06 4.41 -55.75
N SER A 247 17.22 5.56 -55.09
CA SER A 247 16.20 6.62 -55.01
C SER A 247 16.05 7.28 -56.38
N VAL A 248 14.83 7.28 -56.93
CA VAL A 248 14.44 8.14 -58.05
C VAL A 248 13.08 8.77 -57.74
N HIS A 249 13.12 10.09 -57.60
CA HIS A 249 12.08 11.12 -57.59
C HIS A 249 10.98 11.12 -56.51
#